data_AF-A9V1K2-F1
#
_entry.id   AF-A9V1K2-F1
#
_cell.length_a   1.000
_cell.length_b   1.000
_cell.length_c   1.000
_cell.angle_alpha   90.00
_cell.angle_beta   90.00
_cell.angle_gamma   90.00
#
_symmetry.space_group_name_H-M   'P 1'
#
loop_
_entity.id
_entity.type
_entity.pdbx_description
1 polymer ?
#
loop_
_entity_poly.entity_id
_entity_poly.type
_entity_poly.pdbx_seq_one_letter_code
_entity_poly.pdbx_strand_id
1 'polypeptide(L)'
;MFKSTTAAAAVLLALALASVVTGQITCDNGNTPVDVNFEVDYDVYVEGNQVKYWGKSGTNWTQDDINQDRLLDVFFRGAIVAVVFGLLFFLGILCWAMCRCCCCRQKCRLHEVSATCQIVLLVLVILMVVIAIIFVGVGLGADKKQSDAMTGIPEVVQLFADIPDEIYNASVPLFDLVEETIDTIENNDGLQAAGVDADDLRQIRDALESIREEASSFDASELTKSFDDDLQDYDKSRSRFLRAVLGVLCAFVVLTAIFALWNAKGPDTCRPAATGACKPITCIISSLTLLLVLILWIVAAVFIYVAQLSSDFCIDADVHVMQLAEFDASADGDIGVYYITCDQDETLRSCNNPFQGDMNSILEALEDFGTTVNDIDCSGAAPYVAECESGKQELINAYNELNNITTTFVDAVLGCGLFNERYQAVVILLCNDFAGSIGSTTQVLLGFAVIFSLTEIFARLLSDTFEEQYGDLEAGSKAV
;
A
#
# COMPACT_ATOMS: atom_id res chain seq x y z
N MET A 1 2.69 -18.21 3.46
CA MET A 1 4.11 -18.52 3.16
C MET A 1 4.92 -18.80 4.43
N PHE A 2 4.37 -18.50 5.61
CA PHE A 2 4.91 -18.92 6.90
C PHE A 2 4.63 -20.41 7.16
N LYS A 3 5.64 -21.25 6.96
CA LYS A 3 5.65 -22.65 7.46
C LYS A 3 7.03 -23.09 7.99
N SER A 4 7.90 -22.11 8.22
CA SER A 4 9.13 -22.24 8.98
C SER A 4 8.78 -22.08 10.46
N THR A 5 8.45 -23.17 11.14
CA THR A 5 8.29 -23.20 12.61
C THR A 5 9.64 -23.02 13.33
N THR A 6 10.75 -22.96 12.60
CA THR A 6 12.10 -22.71 13.12
C THR A 6 12.37 -21.22 13.32
N ALA A 7 12.02 -20.34 12.38
CA ALA A 7 12.23 -18.88 12.57
C ALA A 7 11.45 -18.31 13.77
N ALA A 8 10.23 -18.82 14.02
CA ALA A 8 9.47 -18.47 15.23
C ALA A 8 10.11 -19.03 16.51
N ALA A 9 10.73 -20.23 16.46
CA ALA A 9 11.45 -20.81 17.58
C ALA A 9 12.78 -20.10 17.86
N ALA A 10 13.44 -19.57 16.83
CA ALA A 10 14.65 -18.76 16.93
C ALA A 10 14.37 -17.40 17.55
N VAL A 11 13.30 -16.74 17.11
CA VAL A 11 12.79 -15.52 17.76
C VAL A 11 12.42 -15.83 19.22
N LEU A 12 11.71 -16.94 19.51
CA LEU A 12 11.40 -17.40 20.88
C LEU A 12 12.63 -17.79 21.74
N LEU A 13 13.79 -18.06 21.14
CA LEU A 13 15.04 -18.28 21.88
C LEU A 13 15.87 -16.99 22.01
N ALA A 14 15.77 -16.07 21.04
CA ALA A 14 16.31 -14.71 21.13
C ALA A 14 15.59 -13.86 22.19
N LEU A 15 14.29 -14.12 22.31
CA LEU A 15 13.39 -13.63 23.33
C LEU A 15 13.82 -13.96 24.76
N ALA A 16 14.66 -14.99 24.95
CA ALA A 16 15.15 -15.40 26.26
C ALA A 16 16.42 -14.65 26.73
N LEU A 17 16.85 -13.58 26.02
CA LEU A 17 18.15 -12.92 26.27
C LEU A 17 18.15 -11.39 26.22
N ALA A 18 16.98 -10.76 26.35
CA ALA A 18 16.85 -9.30 26.45
C ALA A 18 16.15 -8.86 27.77
N SER A 19 16.70 -7.92 28.54
CA SER A 19 16.06 -7.29 29.73
C SER A 19 16.42 -5.81 29.95
N VAL A 20 15.56 -5.11 30.75
CA VAL A 20 15.60 -3.69 31.20
C VAL A 20 14.86 -2.75 30.21
N VAL A 21 14.25 -1.57 30.52
CA VAL A 21 14.23 -0.67 31.70
C VAL A 21 12.81 -0.26 32.15
N THR A 22 12.71 0.28 33.38
CA THR A 22 11.50 0.48 34.21
C THR A 22 10.43 1.49 33.77
N GLY A 23 9.18 1.11 34.01
CA GLY A 23 8.05 1.96 34.43
C GLY A 23 6.99 1.08 35.12
N GLN A 24 6.39 1.49 36.24
CA GLN A 24 5.41 0.64 36.96
C GLN A 24 3.96 1.00 36.61
N ILE A 25 3.35 0.17 35.77
CA ILE A 25 1.89 -0.02 35.68
C ILE A 25 1.53 -1.32 36.44
N THR A 26 0.26 -1.53 36.80
CA THR A 26 -0.24 -2.78 37.39
C THR A 26 -1.43 -3.28 36.58
N CYS A 27 -1.32 -4.49 36.02
CA CYS A 27 -2.40 -5.11 35.25
C CYS A 27 -3.37 -5.89 36.15
N ASP A 28 -4.61 -6.07 35.71
CA ASP A 28 -5.67 -6.76 36.48
C ASP A 28 -5.32 -8.21 36.88
N ASN A 29 -4.35 -8.83 36.19
CA ASN A 29 -3.84 -10.17 36.49
C ASN A 29 -2.85 -10.22 37.67
N GLY A 30 -2.50 -9.07 38.27
CA GLY A 30 -1.55 -8.96 39.38
C GLY A 30 -0.08 -8.82 38.98
N ASN A 31 0.22 -8.89 37.67
CA ASN A 31 1.55 -8.62 37.13
C ASN A 31 1.79 -7.10 37.05
N THR A 32 2.98 -6.65 37.46
CA THR A 32 3.51 -5.32 37.13
C THR A 32 4.27 -5.41 35.80
N PRO A 33 3.69 -4.98 34.68
CA PRO A 33 4.45 -4.85 33.44
C PRO A 33 5.54 -3.79 33.58
N VAL A 34 6.60 -3.98 32.83
CA VAL A 34 7.65 -2.99 32.65
C VAL A 34 7.20 -2.05 31.54
N ASP A 35 6.66 -0.90 31.93
CA ASP A 35 6.28 0.18 31.02
C ASP A 35 7.55 0.87 30.52
N VAL A 36 8.14 0.32 29.45
CA VAL A 36 9.15 1.04 28.67
C VAL A 36 8.43 2.23 28.05
N ASN A 37 8.89 3.44 28.38
CA ASN A 37 8.15 4.69 28.14
C ASN A 37 8.08 5.02 26.63
N PHE A 38 7.16 4.36 25.94
CA PHE A 38 7.00 4.43 24.50
C PHE A 38 6.04 5.56 24.11
N GLU A 39 6.61 6.67 23.66
CA GLU A 39 5.88 7.71 22.91
C GLU A 39 5.93 7.32 21.42
N VAL A 40 4.77 7.24 20.76
CA VAL A 40 4.68 6.81 19.36
C VAL A 40 5.21 7.92 18.44
N ASP A 41 6.51 7.89 18.13
CA ASP A 41 7.21 8.86 17.26
C ASP A 41 7.24 8.43 15.77
N TYR A 42 6.26 7.63 15.33
CA TYR A 42 6.04 7.26 13.94
C TYR A 42 4.61 7.53 13.46
N ASP A 43 4.44 7.71 12.16
CA ASP A 43 3.14 7.95 11.53
C ASP A 43 2.27 6.68 11.58
N VAL A 44 1.18 6.71 12.36
CA VAL A 44 0.12 5.68 12.35
C VAL A 44 -0.80 5.88 11.14
N TYR A 45 -1.26 4.78 10.54
CA TYR A 45 -2.13 4.83 9.37
C TYR A 45 -3.46 5.56 9.65
N VAL A 46 -3.76 6.56 8.83
CA VAL A 46 -5.06 7.24 8.78
C VAL A 46 -5.55 7.27 7.34
N GLU A 47 -6.84 6.95 7.12
CA GLU A 47 -7.32 6.68 5.77
C GLU A 47 -7.46 7.95 4.93
N GLY A 48 -6.78 7.99 3.78
CA GLY A 48 -6.77 9.12 2.87
C GLY A 48 -8.11 9.38 2.17
N ASN A 49 -8.28 10.61 1.67
CA ASN A 49 -9.52 11.06 1.03
C ASN A 49 -9.99 10.20 -0.17
N GLN A 50 -9.08 9.51 -0.88
CA GLN A 50 -9.45 8.62 -1.98
C GLN A 50 -10.01 7.29 -1.46
N VAL A 51 -9.40 6.71 -0.43
CA VAL A 51 -9.93 5.51 0.27
C VAL A 51 -11.33 5.81 0.79
N LYS A 52 -11.50 6.93 1.49
CA LYS A 52 -12.81 7.41 2.00
C LYS A 52 -13.85 7.74 0.93
N TYR A 53 -13.44 8.00 -0.31
CA TYR A 53 -14.35 8.27 -1.43
C TYR A 53 -14.85 6.98 -2.10
N TRP A 54 -14.00 5.96 -2.17
CA TRP A 54 -14.29 4.70 -2.88
C TRP A 54 -14.79 3.58 -1.98
N GLY A 55 -14.30 3.52 -0.73
CA GLY A 55 -14.68 2.51 0.26
C GLY A 55 -15.88 2.94 1.13
N LYS A 56 -16.36 2.02 1.97
CA LYS A 56 -17.47 2.25 2.90
C LYS A 56 -17.21 1.68 4.30
N SER A 57 -17.28 2.53 5.32
CA SER A 57 -17.04 2.13 6.71
C SER A 57 -18.10 1.18 7.28
N GLY A 58 -17.66 0.37 8.25
CA GLY A 58 -18.52 -0.57 8.99
C GLY A 58 -18.84 -1.85 8.23
N THR A 59 -17.94 -2.31 7.34
CA THR A 59 -18.05 -3.63 6.68
C THR A 59 -16.93 -4.56 7.13
N ASN A 60 -16.96 -4.95 8.41
CA ASN A 60 -16.12 -6.02 8.96
C ASN A 60 -16.07 -7.15 7.94
N TRP A 61 -14.88 -7.43 7.43
CA TRP A 61 -14.64 -8.70 6.77
C TRP A 61 -14.77 -9.74 7.89
N THR A 62 -15.52 -10.80 7.64
CA THR A 62 -15.43 -12.04 8.40
C THR A 62 -14.82 -13.08 7.47
N GLN A 63 -14.24 -14.15 8.01
CA GLN A 63 -13.67 -15.23 7.19
C GLN A 63 -14.73 -15.86 6.26
N ASP A 64 -16.01 -15.82 6.66
CA ASP A 64 -17.18 -16.24 5.88
C ASP A 64 -17.68 -15.17 4.88
N ASP A 65 -17.21 -13.91 4.94
CA ASP A 65 -17.57 -12.82 4.01
C ASP A 65 -16.56 -12.63 2.86
N ILE A 66 -15.49 -13.43 2.80
CA ILE A 66 -14.71 -13.66 1.55
C ILE A 66 -15.48 -14.61 0.61
N ASN A 67 -16.81 -14.64 0.73
CA ASN A 67 -17.71 -15.37 -0.13
C ASN A 67 -18.04 -14.59 -1.40
N GLN A 68 -18.46 -15.34 -2.43
CA GLN A 68 -18.86 -14.83 -3.74
C GLN A 68 -19.89 -13.69 -3.67
N ASP A 69 -20.73 -13.67 -2.62
CA ASP A 69 -21.76 -12.66 -2.38
C ASP A 69 -21.20 -11.25 -2.13
N ARG A 70 -20.05 -11.09 -1.47
CA ARG A 70 -19.42 -9.76 -1.26
C ARG A 70 -18.76 -9.23 -2.52
N LEU A 71 -18.11 -10.10 -3.29
CA LEU A 71 -17.59 -9.76 -4.63
C LEU A 71 -18.74 -9.32 -5.55
N LEU A 72 -19.90 -9.98 -5.46
CA LEU A 72 -21.11 -9.56 -6.16
C LEU A 72 -21.65 -8.22 -5.63
N ASP A 73 -21.74 -7.99 -4.33
CA ASP A 73 -22.21 -6.72 -3.76
C ASP A 73 -21.34 -5.53 -4.19
N VAL A 74 -20.01 -5.63 -4.11
CA VAL A 74 -19.09 -4.59 -4.61
C VAL A 74 -19.31 -4.34 -6.11
N PHE A 75 -19.48 -5.40 -6.91
CA PHE A 75 -19.82 -5.28 -8.32
C PHE A 75 -21.18 -4.58 -8.56
N PHE A 76 -22.21 -4.91 -7.77
CA PHE A 76 -23.54 -4.31 -7.87
C PHE A 76 -23.63 -2.87 -7.33
N ARG A 77 -22.73 -2.46 -6.42
CA ARG A 77 -22.67 -1.10 -5.86
C ARG A 77 -22.13 -0.08 -6.86
N GLY A 78 -21.02 -0.38 -7.55
CA GLY A 78 -20.35 0.58 -8.44
C GLY A 78 -20.22 0.10 -9.88
N ALA A 79 -19.59 -1.05 -10.10
CA ALA A 79 -19.21 -1.51 -11.43
C ALA A 79 -20.41 -1.70 -12.38
N ILE A 80 -21.53 -2.28 -11.90
CA ILE A 80 -22.72 -2.46 -12.71
C ILE A 80 -23.32 -1.14 -13.21
N VAL A 81 -23.20 -0.05 -12.43
CA VAL A 81 -23.72 1.27 -12.81
C VAL A 81 -22.95 1.75 -14.05
N ALA A 82 -21.62 1.64 -14.03
CA ALA A 82 -20.78 1.94 -15.19
C ALA A 82 -21.08 1.04 -16.40
N VAL A 83 -21.30 -0.27 -16.20
CA VAL A 83 -21.69 -1.18 -17.29
C VAL A 83 -23.04 -0.80 -17.89
N VAL A 84 -24.06 -0.51 -17.06
CA VAL A 84 -25.41 -0.14 -17.53
C VAL A 84 -25.38 1.20 -18.27
N PHE A 85 -24.76 2.24 -17.72
CA PHE A 85 -24.62 3.51 -18.41
C PHE A 85 -23.80 3.37 -19.71
N GLY A 86 -22.71 2.61 -19.70
CA GLY A 86 -21.90 2.34 -20.89
C GLY A 86 -22.68 1.62 -21.99
N LEU A 87 -23.46 0.60 -21.64
CA LEU A 87 -24.36 -0.08 -22.58
C LEU A 87 -25.46 0.86 -23.10
N LEU A 88 -26.04 1.71 -22.26
CA LEU A 88 -27.06 2.70 -22.68
C LEU A 88 -26.48 3.73 -23.66
N PHE A 89 -25.28 4.27 -23.38
CA PHE A 89 -24.59 5.18 -24.31
C PHE A 89 -24.22 4.48 -25.62
N PHE A 90 -23.61 3.30 -25.55
CA PHE A 90 -23.22 2.52 -26.72
C PHE A 90 -24.43 2.16 -27.59
N LEU A 91 -25.47 1.56 -27.01
CA LEU A 91 -26.69 1.19 -27.73
C LEU A 91 -27.43 2.44 -28.24
N GLY A 92 -27.47 3.54 -27.49
CA GLY A 92 -28.09 4.78 -27.94
C GLY A 92 -27.41 5.38 -29.18
N ILE A 93 -26.08 5.51 -29.15
CA ILE A 93 -25.30 6.06 -30.28
C ILE A 93 -25.31 5.09 -31.47
N LEU A 94 -25.30 3.77 -31.23
CA LEU A 94 -25.40 2.73 -32.27
C LEU A 94 -26.79 2.72 -32.91
N CYS A 95 -27.87 2.77 -32.13
CA CYS A 95 -29.24 2.87 -32.66
C CYS A 95 -29.42 4.15 -33.48
N TRP A 96 -28.91 5.30 -33.03
CA TRP A 96 -28.93 6.54 -33.80
C TRP A 96 -28.18 6.40 -35.14
N ALA A 97 -26.98 5.78 -35.13
CA ALA A 97 -26.23 5.49 -36.35
C ALA A 97 -27.03 4.59 -37.33
N MET A 98 -27.61 3.50 -36.83
CA MET A 98 -28.35 2.54 -37.66
C MET A 98 -29.68 3.08 -38.17
N CYS A 99 -30.44 3.84 -37.37
CA CYS A 99 -31.71 4.44 -37.77
C CYS A 99 -31.57 5.37 -38.99
N ARG A 100 -30.44 6.10 -39.08
CA ARG A 100 -30.11 6.97 -40.23
C ARG A 100 -29.65 6.19 -41.46
N CYS A 101 -28.99 5.05 -41.28
CA CYS A 101 -28.55 4.19 -42.38
C CYS A 101 -29.66 3.31 -42.98
N CYS A 102 -30.54 2.73 -42.16
CA CYS A 102 -31.41 1.63 -42.60
C CYS A 102 -32.88 1.99 -42.85
N CYS A 103 -33.49 2.91 -42.09
CA CYS A 103 -34.97 3.02 -42.08
C CYS A 103 -35.57 4.42 -42.31
N CYS A 104 -34.93 5.52 -41.88
CA CYS A 104 -35.62 6.82 -41.78
C CYS A 104 -34.88 8.04 -42.39
N ARG A 105 -34.00 7.82 -43.39
CA ARG A 105 -33.11 8.85 -43.98
C ARG A 105 -33.78 10.14 -44.51
N GLN A 106 -35.10 10.12 -44.73
CA GLN A 106 -35.91 11.28 -45.16
C GLN A 106 -36.87 11.84 -44.09
N LYS A 107 -37.09 11.14 -42.96
CA LYS A 107 -38.12 11.50 -41.96
C LYS A 107 -37.56 11.89 -40.59
N CYS A 108 -36.34 11.48 -40.25
CA CYS A 108 -35.66 11.89 -39.02
C CYS A 108 -34.59 12.94 -39.35
N ARG A 109 -35.05 14.12 -39.78
CA ARG A 109 -34.24 15.32 -40.04
C ARG A 109 -34.57 16.38 -38.99
N LEU A 110 -33.56 17.16 -38.58
CA LEU A 110 -33.63 18.12 -37.48
C LEU A 110 -34.14 19.46 -38.02
N HIS A 111 -35.44 19.51 -38.31
CA HIS A 111 -36.05 20.63 -39.02
C HIS A 111 -35.87 21.97 -38.29
N GLU A 112 -35.30 22.96 -38.99
CA GLU A 112 -35.10 24.36 -38.56
C GLU A 112 -34.32 24.56 -37.24
N VAL A 113 -33.00 24.33 -37.29
CA VAL A 113 -32.12 24.62 -36.15
C VAL A 113 -31.65 26.08 -36.13
N SER A 114 -31.86 26.76 -34.99
CA SER A 114 -31.43 28.15 -34.81
C SER A 114 -29.90 28.31 -34.79
N ALA A 115 -29.40 29.44 -35.30
CA ALA A 115 -27.97 29.77 -35.28
C ALA A 115 -27.36 29.75 -33.86
N THR A 116 -28.15 30.10 -32.84
CA THR A 116 -27.75 30.01 -31.43
C THR A 116 -27.46 28.56 -31.01
N CYS A 117 -28.29 27.59 -31.44
CA CYS A 117 -28.08 26.18 -31.16
C CYS A 117 -26.80 25.64 -31.82
N GLN A 118 -26.56 26.00 -33.09
CA GLN A 118 -25.31 25.67 -33.79
C GLN A 118 -24.06 26.20 -33.08
N ILE A 119 -24.11 27.45 -32.57
CA ILE A 119 -23.00 28.05 -31.80
C ILE A 119 -22.78 27.31 -30.48
N VAL A 120 -23.85 26.97 -29.75
CA VAL A 120 -23.76 26.21 -28.49
C VAL A 120 -23.14 24.82 -28.72
N LEU A 121 -23.56 24.09 -29.75
CA LEU A 121 -22.96 22.79 -30.09
C LEU A 121 -21.48 22.90 -30.43
N LEU A 122 -21.07 23.94 -31.17
CA LEU A 122 -19.66 24.20 -31.49
C LEU A 122 -18.83 24.47 -30.22
N VAL A 123 -19.36 25.28 -29.29
CA VAL A 123 -18.71 25.56 -28.00
C VAL A 123 -18.60 24.27 -27.15
N LEU A 124 -19.63 23.42 -27.13
CA LEU A 124 -19.61 22.15 -26.40
C LEU A 124 -18.54 21.19 -26.94
N VAL A 125 -18.41 21.07 -28.27
CA VAL A 125 -17.36 20.23 -28.89
C VAL A 125 -15.95 20.73 -28.54
N ILE A 126 -15.71 22.05 -28.57
CA ILE A 126 -14.42 22.63 -28.15
C ILE A 126 -14.18 22.40 -26.66
N LEU A 127 -15.22 22.54 -25.82
CA LEU A 127 -15.12 22.31 -24.38
C LEU A 127 -14.75 20.86 -24.07
N MET A 128 -15.29 19.86 -24.79
CA MET A 128 -14.88 18.46 -24.61
C MET A 128 -13.39 18.25 -24.88
N VAL A 129 -12.81 18.91 -25.89
CA VAL A 129 -11.36 18.85 -26.16
C VAL A 129 -10.55 19.47 -25.02
N VAL A 130 -10.97 20.62 -24.49
CA VAL A 130 -10.31 21.26 -23.34
C VAL A 130 -10.36 20.36 -22.11
N ILE A 131 -11.52 19.76 -21.82
CA ILE A 131 -11.68 18.82 -20.71
C ILE A 131 -10.81 17.58 -20.91
N ALA A 132 -10.74 17.01 -22.11
CA ALA A 132 -9.86 15.86 -22.39
C ALA A 132 -8.38 16.16 -22.09
N ILE A 133 -7.89 17.35 -22.46
CA ILE A 133 -6.52 17.79 -22.15
C ILE A 133 -6.29 17.93 -20.64
N ILE A 134 -7.27 18.48 -19.90
CA ILE A 134 -7.22 18.55 -18.43
C ILE A 134 -7.15 17.13 -17.82
N PHE A 135 -7.95 16.19 -18.33
CA PHE A 135 -7.95 14.80 -17.88
C PHE A 135 -6.65 14.04 -18.19
N VAL A 136 -5.94 14.37 -19.28
CA VAL A 136 -4.55 13.89 -19.46
C VAL A 136 -3.65 14.40 -18.33
N GLY A 137 -3.75 15.69 -17.97
CA GLY A 137 -2.98 16.27 -16.87
C GLY A 137 -3.24 15.58 -15.53
N VAL A 138 -4.50 15.32 -15.19
CA VAL A 138 -4.88 14.56 -13.98
C VAL A 138 -4.37 13.11 -14.06
N GLY A 139 -4.47 12.46 -15.22
CA GLY A 139 -3.95 11.12 -15.46
C GLY A 139 -2.43 11.00 -15.29
N LEU A 140 -1.66 12.01 -15.70
CA LEU A 140 -0.22 12.09 -15.44
C LEU A 140 0.10 12.32 -13.96
N GLY A 141 -0.76 13.03 -13.22
CA GLY A 141 -0.66 13.16 -11.78
C GLY A 141 -0.89 11.84 -11.04
N ALA A 142 -1.90 11.06 -11.46
CA ALA A 142 -2.16 9.72 -10.94
C ALA A 142 -1.02 8.74 -11.29
N ASP A 143 -0.51 8.81 -12.53
CA ASP A 143 0.66 8.01 -12.96
C ASP A 143 1.88 8.22 -12.07
N LYS A 144 2.16 9.49 -11.72
CA LYS A 144 3.26 9.84 -10.83
C LYS A 144 3.04 9.24 -9.44
N LYS A 145 1.86 9.44 -8.84
CA LYS A 145 1.54 8.85 -7.52
C LYS A 145 1.68 7.33 -7.51
N GLN A 146 1.29 6.65 -8.58
CA GLN A 146 1.46 5.20 -8.65
C GLN A 146 2.92 4.77 -8.79
N SER A 147 3.75 5.56 -9.49
CA SER A 147 5.19 5.34 -9.63
C SER A 147 5.91 5.61 -8.30
N ASP A 148 5.60 6.74 -7.64
CA ASP A 148 6.08 7.08 -6.29
C ASP A 148 5.74 5.96 -5.28
N ALA A 149 4.50 5.43 -5.32
CA ALA A 149 4.07 4.28 -4.50
C ALA A 149 4.83 2.99 -4.81
N MET A 150 5.18 2.75 -6.08
CA MET A 150 5.94 1.57 -6.49
C MET A 150 7.41 1.68 -6.06
N THR A 151 8.02 2.86 -6.12
CA THR A 151 9.39 3.07 -5.63
C THR A 151 9.54 2.91 -4.11
N GLY A 152 8.46 3.06 -3.33
CA GLY A 152 8.49 2.79 -1.88
C GLY A 152 8.40 1.31 -1.50
N ILE A 153 7.96 0.41 -2.39
CA ILE A 153 7.79 -1.01 -2.02
C ILE A 153 9.15 -1.68 -1.71
N PRO A 154 10.22 -1.48 -2.50
CA PRO A 154 11.55 -2.00 -2.17
C PRO A 154 12.08 -1.43 -0.85
N GLU A 155 11.83 -0.14 -0.55
CA GLU A 155 12.23 0.48 0.72
C GLU A 155 11.55 -0.21 1.91
N VAL A 156 10.23 -0.45 1.83
CA VAL A 156 9.49 -1.15 2.88
C VAL A 156 9.82 -2.64 2.97
N VAL A 157 10.07 -3.32 1.84
CA VAL A 157 10.57 -4.71 1.85
C VAL A 157 11.96 -4.77 2.49
N GLN A 158 12.82 -3.79 2.22
CA GLN A 158 14.12 -3.69 2.84
C GLN A 158 14.01 -3.47 4.36
N LEU A 159 13.07 -2.66 4.85
CA LEU A 159 12.81 -2.55 6.29
C LEU A 159 12.55 -3.91 6.94
N PHE A 160 11.84 -4.85 6.29
CA PHE A 160 11.68 -6.20 6.84
C PHE A 160 12.89 -7.11 6.60
N ALA A 161 13.64 -6.90 5.51
CA ALA A 161 14.86 -7.63 5.19
C ALA A 161 16.01 -7.34 6.17
N ASP A 162 16.10 -6.10 6.67
CA ASP A 162 17.17 -5.62 7.53
C ASP A 162 16.98 -6.04 9.02
N ILE A 163 15.80 -6.59 9.39
CA ILE A 163 15.50 -7.03 10.78
C ILE A 163 16.56 -8.01 11.33
N PRO A 164 16.97 -9.08 10.61
CA PRO A 164 17.95 -10.03 11.15
C PRO A 164 19.36 -9.44 11.24
N ASP A 165 19.73 -8.51 10.36
CA ASP A 165 20.99 -7.76 10.45
C ASP A 165 20.97 -6.80 11.66
N GLU A 166 19.84 -6.17 11.96
CA GLU A 166 19.68 -5.34 13.16
C GLU A 166 19.75 -6.17 14.45
N ILE A 167 19.06 -7.32 14.50
CA ILE A 167 19.16 -8.28 15.62
C ILE A 167 20.60 -8.78 15.79
N TYR A 168 21.27 -9.15 14.68
CA TYR A 168 22.67 -9.56 14.71
C TYR A 168 23.56 -8.44 15.28
N ASN A 169 23.46 -7.22 14.74
CA ASN A 169 24.29 -6.09 15.16
C ASN A 169 24.03 -5.66 16.61
N ALA A 170 22.80 -5.81 17.12
CA ALA A 170 22.48 -5.55 18.52
C ALA A 170 22.93 -6.70 19.46
N SER A 171 22.99 -7.94 18.96
CA SER A 171 23.48 -9.09 19.71
C SER A 171 25.00 -9.12 19.91
N VAL A 172 25.78 -8.54 19.00
CA VAL A 172 27.27 -8.59 19.04
C VAL A 172 27.86 -7.92 20.30
N PRO A 173 27.50 -6.66 20.66
CA PRO A 173 28.00 -6.03 21.89
C PRO A 173 27.61 -6.80 23.16
N LEU A 174 26.44 -7.43 23.15
CA LEU A 174 25.94 -8.24 24.25
C LEU A 174 26.74 -9.54 24.38
N PHE A 175 27.05 -10.21 23.27
CA PHE A 175 27.90 -11.39 23.22
C PHE A 175 29.34 -11.09 23.67
N ASP A 176 29.96 -10.05 23.09
CA ASP A 176 31.34 -9.66 23.41
C ASP A 176 31.50 -9.33 24.91
N LEU A 177 30.53 -8.63 25.50
CA LEU A 177 30.53 -8.29 26.93
C LEU A 177 30.30 -9.51 27.85
N VAL A 178 29.43 -10.44 27.45
CA VAL A 178 29.23 -11.70 28.19
C VAL A 178 30.48 -12.57 28.13
N GLU A 179 31.16 -12.65 26.99
CA GLU A 179 32.43 -13.38 26.84
C GLU A 179 33.55 -12.74 27.68
N GLU A 180 33.69 -11.40 27.66
CA GLU A 180 34.63 -10.67 28.53
C GLU A 180 34.34 -10.91 30.02
N THR A 181 33.06 -10.95 30.42
CA THR A 181 32.66 -11.19 31.82
C THR A 181 32.98 -12.63 32.26
N ILE A 182 32.77 -13.63 31.39
CA ILE A 182 33.18 -15.02 31.64
C ILE A 182 34.70 -15.09 31.82
N ASP A 183 35.47 -14.48 30.92
CA ASP A 183 36.93 -14.44 31.01
C ASP A 183 37.42 -13.75 32.30
N THR A 184 36.77 -12.69 32.76
CA THR A 184 37.09 -12.04 34.05
C THR A 184 36.91 -13.00 35.24
N ILE A 185 35.87 -13.84 35.24
CA ILE A 185 35.63 -14.83 36.31
C ILE A 185 36.61 -16.02 36.20
N GLU A 186 36.81 -16.54 34.98
CA GLU A 186 37.67 -17.71 34.74
C GLU A 186 39.17 -17.44 34.92
N ASN A 187 39.63 -16.19 34.80
CA ASN A 187 41.04 -15.82 34.95
C ASN A 187 41.37 -15.13 36.28
N ASN A 188 40.41 -14.94 37.19
CA ASN A 188 40.63 -14.30 38.49
C ASN A 188 40.56 -15.31 39.65
N ASP A 189 41.74 -15.74 40.13
CA ASP A 189 41.91 -16.62 41.30
C ASP A 189 41.14 -16.12 42.54
N GLY A 190 40.98 -14.80 42.70
CA GLY A 190 40.26 -14.18 43.81
C GLY A 190 38.74 -14.33 43.72
N LEU A 191 38.15 -14.20 42.54
CA LEU A 191 36.72 -14.43 42.31
C LEU A 191 36.37 -15.92 42.49
N GLN A 192 37.21 -16.83 41.97
CA GLN A 192 37.04 -18.27 42.19
C GLN A 192 37.19 -18.66 43.67
N ALA A 193 38.13 -18.05 44.39
CA ALA A 193 38.28 -18.24 45.84
C ALA A 193 37.09 -17.67 46.65
N ALA A 194 36.37 -16.69 46.12
CA ALA A 194 35.11 -16.19 46.68
C ALA A 194 33.88 -17.07 46.31
N GLY A 195 34.05 -18.07 45.44
CA GLY A 195 32.99 -18.99 45.02
C GLY A 195 32.11 -18.46 43.89
N VAL A 196 32.57 -17.46 43.13
CA VAL A 196 31.88 -16.98 41.93
C VAL A 196 32.14 -17.96 40.79
N ASP A 197 31.08 -18.38 40.10
CA ASP A 197 31.14 -19.15 38.86
C ASP A 197 30.52 -18.38 37.69
N ALA A 198 30.64 -18.95 36.48
CA ALA A 198 30.18 -18.34 35.23
C ALA A 198 29.16 -19.24 34.49
N ASP A 199 28.52 -20.21 35.16
CA ASP A 199 27.65 -21.19 34.49
C ASP A 199 26.35 -20.54 33.94
N ASP A 200 25.84 -19.50 34.58
CA ASP A 200 24.70 -18.72 34.07
C ASP A 200 25.09 -17.85 32.86
N LEU A 201 26.26 -17.21 32.90
CA LEU A 201 26.80 -16.44 31.76
C LEU A 201 27.10 -17.33 30.55
N ARG A 202 27.53 -18.58 30.77
CA ARG A 202 27.71 -19.57 29.69
C ARG A 202 26.38 -19.94 29.02
N GLN A 203 25.29 -20.08 29.77
CA GLN A 203 23.94 -20.29 29.19
C GLN A 203 23.51 -19.09 28.34
N ILE A 204 23.78 -17.87 28.82
CA ILE A 204 23.53 -16.62 28.07
C ILE A 204 24.35 -16.59 26.78
N ARG A 205 25.66 -16.88 26.83
CA ARG A 205 26.54 -16.97 25.65
C ARG A 205 26.04 -17.99 24.63
N ASP A 206 25.75 -19.22 25.05
CA ASP A 206 25.38 -20.31 24.15
C ASP A 206 24.05 -20.01 23.41
N ALA A 207 23.10 -19.36 24.09
CA ALA A 207 21.88 -18.91 23.46
C ALA A 207 22.12 -17.68 22.55
N LEU A 208 23.00 -16.74 22.90
CA LEU A 208 23.39 -15.62 22.01
C LEU A 208 24.08 -16.12 20.73
N GLU A 209 24.94 -17.15 20.84
CA GLU A 209 25.58 -17.80 19.69
C GLU A 209 24.54 -18.41 18.74
N SER A 210 23.50 -19.06 19.28
CA SER A 210 22.39 -19.61 18.47
C SER A 210 21.61 -18.52 17.71
N ILE A 211 21.36 -17.35 18.33
CA ILE A 211 20.69 -16.22 17.65
C ILE A 211 21.58 -15.71 16.52
N ARG A 212 22.88 -15.54 16.82
CA ARG A 212 23.88 -15.02 15.90
C ARG A 212 24.02 -15.91 14.66
N GLU A 213 24.10 -17.22 14.84
CA GLU A 213 24.14 -18.19 13.74
C GLU A 213 22.87 -18.09 12.88
N GLU A 214 21.67 -18.11 13.48
CA GLU A 214 20.42 -18.11 12.69
C GLU A 214 20.19 -16.76 11.98
N ALA A 215 20.46 -15.63 12.63
CA ALA A 215 20.41 -14.31 12.01
C ALA A 215 21.40 -14.21 10.82
N SER A 216 22.64 -14.66 10.99
CA SER A 216 23.65 -14.66 9.92
C SER A 216 23.35 -15.62 8.75
N SER A 217 22.43 -16.57 8.96
CA SER A 217 22.00 -17.52 7.92
C SER A 217 20.95 -16.95 6.95
N PHE A 218 20.33 -15.82 7.30
CA PHE A 218 19.26 -15.20 6.54
C PHE A 218 19.80 -14.18 5.51
N ASP A 219 20.09 -14.64 4.30
CA ASP A 219 20.41 -13.75 3.18
C ASP A 219 19.14 -13.28 2.45
N ALA A 220 18.65 -12.09 2.81
CA ALA A 220 17.56 -11.42 2.12
C ALA A 220 17.99 -10.64 0.86
N SER A 221 19.29 -10.47 0.62
CA SER A 221 19.81 -9.51 -0.35
C SER A 221 19.49 -9.90 -1.80
N GLU A 222 19.52 -11.20 -2.12
CA GLU A 222 19.14 -11.73 -3.44
C GLU A 222 17.63 -11.60 -3.70
N LEU A 223 16.81 -11.78 -2.66
CA LEU A 223 15.35 -11.64 -2.74
C LEU A 223 14.93 -10.18 -2.95
N THR A 224 15.46 -9.27 -2.12
CA THR A 224 15.14 -7.83 -2.18
C THR A 224 15.58 -7.22 -3.50
N LYS A 225 16.76 -7.59 -3.99
CA LYS A 225 17.29 -7.08 -5.27
C LYS A 225 16.52 -7.59 -6.48
N SER A 226 16.19 -8.89 -6.54
CA SER A 226 15.41 -9.43 -7.65
C SER A 226 14.00 -8.84 -7.68
N PHE A 227 13.41 -8.59 -6.51
CA PHE A 227 12.13 -7.89 -6.39
C PHE A 227 12.20 -6.42 -6.86
N ASP A 228 13.22 -5.66 -6.49
CA ASP A 228 13.41 -4.27 -6.94
C ASP A 228 13.58 -4.16 -8.47
N ASP A 229 14.48 -4.96 -9.06
CA ASP A 229 14.71 -4.97 -10.52
C ASP A 229 13.42 -5.28 -11.30
N ASP A 230 12.66 -6.32 -10.91
CA ASP A 230 11.38 -6.70 -11.54
C ASP A 230 10.30 -5.61 -11.37
N LEU A 231 10.24 -4.97 -10.19
CA LEU A 231 9.26 -3.93 -9.88
C LEU A 231 9.52 -2.64 -10.67
N GLN A 232 10.78 -2.22 -10.79
CA GLN A 232 11.17 -1.04 -11.58
C GLN A 232 10.86 -1.24 -13.07
N ASP A 233 11.16 -2.40 -13.65
CA ASP A 233 10.86 -2.67 -15.06
C ASP A 233 9.34 -2.81 -15.29
N TYR A 234 8.58 -3.33 -14.32
CA TYR A 234 7.12 -3.31 -14.34
C TYR A 234 6.57 -1.88 -14.32
N ASP A 235 6.97 -1.02 -13.37
CA ASP A 235 6.46 0.37 -13.28
C ASP A 235 6.81 1.17 -14.54
N LYS A 236 8.05 1.06 -15.02
CA LYS A 236 8.50 1.68 -16.27
C LYS A 236 7.72 1.18 -17.48
N SER A 237 7.25 -0.06 -17.49
CA SER A 237 6.34 -0.59 -18.51
C SER A 237 4.92 0.00 -18.37
N ARG A 238 4.36 -0.06 -17.15
CA ARG A 238 3.04 0.49 -16.75
C ARG A 238 2.91 1.97 -17.10
N SER A 239 3.84 2.80 -16.64
CA SER A 239 3.83 4.26 -16.85
C SER A 239 3.93 4.63 -18.34
N ARG A 240 4.82 3.97 -19.11
CA ARG A 240 4.89 4.16 -20.57
C ARG A 240 3.57 3.78 -21.25
N PHE A 241 2.97 2.65 -20.86
CA PHE A 241 1.70 2.20 -21.42
C PHE A 241 0.56 3.18 -21.08
N LEU A 242 0.43 3.61 -19.82
CA LEU A 242 -0.61 4.56 -19.39
C LEU A 242 -0.49 5.89 -20.13
N ARG A 243 0.73 6.45 -20.23
CA ARG A 243 0.99 7.69 -20.99
C ARG A 243 0.64 7.56 -22.46
N ALA A 244 0.96 6.42 -23.08
CA ALA A 244 0.57 6.13 -24.47
C ALA A 244 -0.96 6.03 -24.63
N VAL A 245 -1.66 5.34 -23.72
CA VAL A 245 -3.13 5.23 -23.72
C VAL A 245 -3.77 6.60 -23.55
N LEU A 246 -3.38 7.39 -22.55
CA LEU A 246 -3.91 8.75 -22.33
C LEU A 246 -3.69 9.65 -23.56
N GLY A 247 -2.51 9.57 -24.19
CA GLY A 247 -2.20 10.29 -25.42
C GLY A 247 -3.09 9.87 -26.60
N VAL A 248 -3.29 8.56 -26.80
CA VAL A 248 -4.18 8.01 -27.84
C VAL A 248 -5.63 8.44 -27.58
N LEU A 249 -6.12 8.33 -26.35
CA LEU A 249 -7.47 8.73 -25.98
C LEU A 249 -7.72 10.22 -26.26
N CYS A 250 -6.80 11.09 -25.84
CA CYS A 250 -6.90 12.52 -26.13
C CYS A 250 -6.84 12.81 -27.65
N ALA A 251 -5.98 12.10 -28.40
CA ALA A 251 -5.89 12.24 -29.85
C ALA A 251 -7.19 11.86 -30.56
N PHE A 252 -7.88 10.80 -30.13
CA PHE A 252 -9.18 10.41 -30.70
C PHE A 252 -10.28 11.46 -30.43
N VAL A 253 -10.33 12.05 -29.22
CA VAL A 253 -11.27 13.17 -28.91
C VAL A 253 -10.98 14.38 -29.80
N VAL A 254 -9.71 14.75 -29.95
CA VAL A 254 -9.28 15.86 -30.82
C VAL A 254 -9.65 15.57 -32.29
N LEU A 255 -9.39 14.36 -32.79
CA LEU A 255 -9.73 13.98 -34.17
C LEU A 255 -11.24 14.03 -34.42
N THR A 256 -12.07 13.47 -33.54
CA THR A 256 -13.53 13.53 -33.67
C THR A 256 -14.06 14.97 -33.65
N ALA A 257 -13.52 15.82 -32.78
CA ALA A 257 -13.84 17.25 -32.77
C ALA A 257 -13.43 17.95 -34.08
N ILE A 258 -12.23 17.69 -34.61
CA ILE A 258 -11.75 18.25 -35.89
C ILE A 258 -12.66 17.81 -37.05
N PHE A 259 -13.04 16.53 -37.14
CA PHE A 259 -13.94 16.05 -38.20
C PHE A 259 -15.35 16.67 -38.08
N ALA A 260 -15.87 16.86 -36.87
CA ALA A 260 -17.14 17.54 -36.65
C ALA A 260 -17.09 19.01 -37.10
N LEU A 261 -16.05 19.74 -36.70
CA LEU A 261 -15.83 21.13 -37.10
C LEU A 261 -15.62 21.27 -38.62
N TRP A 262 -14.89 20.34 -39.25
CA TRP A 262 -14.67 20.34 -40.70
C TRP A 262 -15.96 20.02 -41.46
N ASN A 263 -16.79 19.07 -41.00
CA ASN A 263 -18.12 18.84 -41.59
C ASN A 263 -19.04 20.06 -41.46
N ALA A 264 -18.95 20.80 -40.34
CA ALA A 264 -19.79 21.98 -40.08
C ALA A 264 -19.35 23.25 -40.83
N LYS A 265 -18.03 23.48 -40.99
CA LYS A 265 -17.46 24.74 -41.53
C LYS A 265 -16.76 24.58 -42.88
N GLY A 266 -16.57 23.36 -43.38
CA GLY A 266 -15.81 23.09 -44.59
C GLY A 266 -16.55 23.47 -45.89
N PRO A 267 -15.82 23.86 -46.95
CA PRO A 267 -16.41 24.04 -48.27
C PRO A 267 -16.93 22.70 -48.81
N ASP A 268 -18.04 22.73 -49.54
CA ASP A 268 -18.84 21.53 -49.90
C ASP A 268 -18.03 20.47 -50.66
N THR A 269 -17.07 20.90 -51.48
CA THR A 269 -16.14 20.06 -52.25
C THR A 269 -15.13 19.30 -51.41
N CYS A 270 -14.97 19.64 -50.12
CA CYS A 270 -14.00 19.04 -49.21
C CYS A 270 -14.62 18.56 -47.88
N ARG A 271 -15.95 18.49 -47.74
CA ARG A 271 -16.59 17.98 -46.51
C ARG A 271 -16.37 16.46 -46.37
N PRO A 272 -15.75 15.98 -45.27
CA PRO A 272 -15.44 14.56 -45.10
C PRO A 272 -16.63 13.60 -45.18
N ALA A 273 -17.81 13.99 -44.66
CA ALA A 273 -19.01 13.15 -44.72
C ALA A 273 -19.71 13.11 -46.10
N ALA A 274 -19.55 14.16 -46.91
CA ALA A 274 -20.25 14.32 -48.20
C ALA A 274 -19.43 13.80 -49.40
N THR A 275 -18.11 13.89 -49.35
CA THR A 275 -17.22 13.50 -50.46
C THR A 275 -16.91 12.01 -50.46
N GLY A 276 -17.05 11.36 -51.63
CA GLY A 276 -16.92 9.90 -51.76
C GLY A 276 -15.56 9.31 -51.32
N ALA A 277 -14.48 10.10 -51.38
CA ALA A 277 -13.14 9.66 -50.97
C ALA A 277 -12.91 9.72 -49.45
N CYS A 278 -13.50 10.70 -48.74
CA CYS A 278 -13.30 10.88 -47.29
C CYS A 278 -14.36 10.18 -46.44
N LYS A 279 -15.53 9.91 -47.02
CA LYS A 279 -16.62 9.16 -46.38
C LYS A 279 -16.21 7.83 -45.74
N PRO A 280 -15.40 6.94 -46.36
CA PRO A 280 -14.95 5.71 -45.69
C PRO A 280 -14.10 6.00 -44.45
N ILE A 281 -13.24 7.03 -44.48
CA ILE A 281 -12.39 7.42 -43.35
C ILE A 281 -13.25 7.88 -42.17
N THR A 282 -14.25 8.73 -42.40
CA THR A 282 -15.17 9.15 -41.33
C THR A 282 -15.98 8.00 -40.74
N CYS A 283 -16.42 7.05 -41.56
CA CYS A 283 -17.13 5.86 -41.07
C CYS A 283 -16.22 4.94 -40.23
N ILE A 284 -14.97 4.75 -40.65
CA ILE A 284 -13.97 3.94 -39.91
C ILE A 284 -13.68 4.60 -38.56
N ILE A 285 -13.38 5.90 -38.54
CA ILE A 285 -13.07 6.62 -37.29
C ILE A 285 -14.27 6.59 -36.34
N SER A 286 -15.48 6.89 -36.82
CA SER A 286 -16.69 6.85 -35.98
C SER A 286 -17.02 5.45 -35.44
N SER A 287 -16.69 4.39 -36.20
CA SER A 287 -16.82 3.00 -35.73
C SER A 287 -15.77 2.64 -34.69
N LEU A 288 -14.53 3.12 -34.86
CA LEU A 288 -13.45 2.95 -33.87
C LEU A 288 -13.75 3.71 -32.59
N THR A 289 -14.26 4.95 -32.64
CA THR A 289 -14.68 5.70 -31.45
C THR A 289 -15.81 4.99 -30.71
N LEU A 290 -16.81 4.43 -31.42
CA LEU A 290 -17.87 3.64 -30.82
C LEU A 290 -17.35 2.39 -30.09
N LEU A 291 -16.37 1.69 -30.67
CA LEU A 291 -15.72 0.55 -30.05
C LEU A 291 -14.84 0.96 -28.85
N LEU A 292 -14.15 2.10 -28.94
CA LEU A 292 -13.39 2.68 -27.83
C LEU A 292 -14.31 3.10 -26.67
N VAL A 293 -15.49 3.69 -26.93
CA VAL A 293 -16.50 3.99 -25.90
C VAL A 293 -16.88 2.71 -25.14
N LEU A 294 -17.21 1.63 -25.86
CA LEU A 294 -17.57 0.36 -25.21
C LEU A 294 -16.43 -0.20 -24.34
N ILE A 295 -15.20 -0.22 -24.87
CA ILE A 295 -14.03 -0.71 -24.13
C ILE A 295 -13.74 0.19 -22.92
N LEU A 296 -13.81 1.52 -23.05
CA LEU A 296 -13.59 2.46 -21.95
C LEU A 296 -14.58 2.24 -20.80
N TRP A 297 -15.87 2.03 -21.10
CA TRP A 297 -16.86 1.76 -20.05
C TRP A 297 -16.64 0.41 -19.37
N ILE A 298 -16.23 -0.63 -20.10
CA ILE A 298 -15.88 -1.94 -19.52
C ILE A 298 -14.63 -1.81 -18.63
N VAL A 299 -13.57 -1.17 -19.11
CA VAL A 299 -12.33 -0.97 -18.34
C VAL A 299 -12.59 -0.08 -17.12
N ALA A 300 -13.37 1.01 -17.26
CA ALA A 300 -13.76 1.85 -16.13
C ALA A 300 -14.56 1.07 -15.08
N ALA A 301 -15.46 0.16 -15.48
CA ALA A 301 -16.19 -0.70 -14.54
C ALA A 301 -15.26 -1.65 -13.76
N VAL A 302 -14.26 -2.24 -14.43
CA VAL A 302 -13.23 -3.07 -13.76
C VAL A 302 -12.38 -2.23 -12.80
N PHE A 303 -11.99 -1.01 -13.19
CA PHE A 303 -11.22 -0.13 -12.31
C PHE A 303 -12.04 0.38 -11.11
N ILE A 304 -13.34 0.67 -11.28
CA ILE A 304 -14.27 0.97 -10.17
C ILE A 304 -14.31 -0.20 -9.20
N TYR A 305 -14.46 -1.42 -9.71
CA TYR A 305 -14.48 -2.62 -8.87
C TYR A 305 -13.19 -2.80 -8.05
N VAL A 306 -12.02 -2.65 -8.68
CA VAL A 306 -10.72 -2.75 -7.99
C VAL A 306 -10.54 -1.61 -6.98
N ALA A 307 -10.89 -0.36 -7.33
CA ALA A 307 -10.79 0.79 -6.43
C ALA A 307 -11.70 0.66 -5.20
N GLN A 308 -12.90 0.10 -5.36
CA GLN A 308 -13.81 -0.18 -4.25
C GLN A 308 -13.25 -1.31 -3.36
N LEU A 309 -12.80 -2.43 -3.94
CA LEU A 309 -12.18 -3.52 -3.16
C LEU A 309 -10.95 -3.06 -2.38
N SER A 310 -10.02 -2.33 -3.02
CA SER A 310 -8.82 -1.85 -2.33
C SER A 310 -9.16 -0.84 -1.24
N SER A 311 -10.22 -0.05 -1.41
CA SER A 311 -10.61 0.94 -0.41
C SER A 311 -11.42 0.34 0.74
N ASP A 312 -12.25 -0.67 0.48
CA ASP A 312 -12.93 -1.47 1.53
C ASP A 312 -11.94 -2.33 2.34
N PHE A 313 -10.75 -2.66 1.79
CA PHE A 313 -9.64 -3.24 2.56
C PHE A 313 -8.92 -2.19 3.42
N CYS A 314 -8.78 -0.97 2.90
CA CYS A 314 -8.00 0.08 3.53
C CYS A 314 -8.77 0.94 4.55
N ILE A 315 -10.02 0.61 4.87
CA ILE A 315 -10.76 1.31 5.94
C ILE A 315 -10.46 0.69 7.31
N ASP A 316 -10.48 -0.64 7.42
CA ASP A 316 -10.18 -1.38 8.65
C ASP A 316 -8.97 -2.32 8.40
N ALA A 317 -7.86 -1.74 7.92
CA ALA A 317 -6.70 -2.48 7.39
C ALA A 317 -6.17 -3.55 8.36
N ASP A 318 -5.99 -3.21 9.63
CA ASP A 318 -5.50 -4.10 10.70
C ASP A 318 -6.35 -5.37 10.82
N VAL A 319 -7.68 -5.21 10.82
CA VAL A 319 -8.65 -6.31 10.88
C VAL A 319 -8.47 -7.25 9.70
N HIS A 320 -8.16 -6.72 8.52
CA HIS A 320 -8.09 -7.50 7.28
C HIS A 320 -6.72 -8.12 7.05
N VAL A 321 -5.64 -7.48 7.54
CA VAL A 321 -4.31 -8.10 7.62
C VAL A 321 -4.33 -9.27 8.59
N MET A 322 -4.88 -9.09 9.81
CA MET A 322 -4.99 -10.18 10.79
C MET A 322 -5.74 -11.39 10.23
N GLN A 323 -6.86 -11.17 9.53
CA GLN A 323 -7.65 -12.24 8.91
C GLN A 323 -6.95 -12.93 7.73
N LEU A 324 -6.22 -12.17 6.90
CA LEU A 324 -5.47 -12.71 5.76
C LEU A 324 -4.22 -13.49 6.20
N ALA A 325 -3.64 -13.10 7.34
CA ALA A 325 -2.52 -13.81 7.97
C ALA A 325 -2.96 -15.05 8.79
N GLU A 326 -4.28 -15.27 8.94
CA GLU A 326 -4.88 -16.30 9.79
C GLU A 326 -4.51 -16.15 11.29
N PHE A 327 -4.25 -14.92 11.75
CA PHE A 327 -4.01 -14.62 13.17
C PHE A 327 -5.30 -14.74 13.97
N ASP A 328 -5.23 -15.38 15.14
CA ASP A 328 -6.40 -15.59 16.00
C ASP A 328 -6.54 -14.41 16.97
N ALA A 329 -7.27 -13.38 16.53
CA ALA A 329 -7.62 -12.22 17.35
C ALA A 329 -8.48 -12.55 18.60
N SER A 330 -8.82 -13.83 18.85
CA SER A 330 -9.44 -14.31 20.09
C SER A 330 -8.51 -15.15 20.96
N ALA A 331 -7.28 -15.42 20.52
CA ALA A 331 -6.23 -16.04 21.30
C ALA A 331 -5.39 -14.98 22.02
N ASP A 332 -5.52 -14.91 23.35
CA ASP A 332 -4.61 -14.13 24.18
C ASP A 332 -3.16 -14.59 23.92
N GLY A 333 -2.32 -13.69 23.40
CA GLY A 333 -0.91 -13.95 23.12
C GLY A 333 -0.55 -14.32 21.67
N ASP A 334 -1.41 -14.09 20.67
CA ASP A 334 -0.97 -14.14 19.26
C ASP A 334 0.01 -13.00 18.94
N ILE A 335 1.24 -13.38 18.61
CA ILE A 335 2.37 -12.49 18.29
C ILE A 335 2.03 -11.53 17.13
N GLY A 336 1.29 -12.02 16.12
CA GLY A 336 0.89 -11.20 14.98
C GLY A 336 -0.14 -10.13 15.33
N VAL A 337 -1.06 -10.45 16.25
CA VAL A 337 -2.08 -9.51 16.75
C VAL A 337 -1.44 -8.43 17.62
N TYR A 338 -0.50 -8.81 18.49
CA TYR A 338 0.25 -7.88 19.34
C TYR A 338 0.92 -6.79 18.50
N TYR A 339 1.80 -7.16 17.57
CA TYR A 339 2.55 -6.19 16.77
C TYR A 339 1.69 -5.32 15.83
N ILE A 340 0.48 -5.76 15.46
CA ILE A 340 -0.45 -4.96 14.63
C ILE A 340 -1.22 -3.93 15.47
N THR A 341 -1.55 -4.23 16.74
CA THR A 341 -2.51 -3.45 17.54
C THR A 341 -1.91 -2.72 18.75
N CYS A 342 -0.61 -2.89 19.02
CA CYS A 342 0.05 -2.35 20.20
C CYS A 342 0.24 -0.82 20.19
N ASP A 343 -0.10 -0.14 19.09
CA ASP A 343 -0.24 1.32 18.98
C ASP A 343 -1.60 1.85 19.46
N GLN A 344 -2.62 0.99 19.56
CA GLN A 344 -4.02 1.41 19.82
C GLN A 344 -4.37 1.55 21.31
N ASP A 345 -3.71 0.80 22.21
CA ASP A 345 -4.02 0.79 23.64
C ASP A 345 -2.77 0.52 24.49
N GLU A 346 -2.47 1.40 25.46
CA GLU A 346 -1.37 1.23 26.43
C GLU A 346 -1.51 -0.09 27.24
N THR A 347 -2.74 -0.55 27.46
CA THR A 347 -3.00 -1.82 28.14
C THR A 347 -2.75 -3.03 27.24
N LEU A 348 -2.99 -2.95 25.93
CA LEU A 348 -2.56 -4.02 25.00
C LEU A 348 -1.03 -4.07 24.92
N ARG A 349 -0.39 -2.89 24.78
CA ARG A 349 1.05 -2.71 24.72
C ARG A 349 1.78 -3.30 25.94
N SER A 350 1.30 -2.97 27.14
CA SER A 350 2.00 -3.29 28.40
C SER A 350 1.44 -4.53 29.11
N CYS A 351 0.14 -4.85 29.04
CA CYS A 351 -0.44 -6.00 29.78
C CYS A 351 -0.59 -7.29 28.97
N ASN A 352 -0.67 -7.21 27.64
CA ASN A 352 -0.93 -8.35 26.75
C ASN A 352 0.26 -8.70 25.83
N ASN A 353 1.48 -8.27 26.17
CA ASN A 353 2.68 -8.69 25.46
C ASN A 353 2.86 -10.22 25.59
N PRO A 354 2.87 -11.00 24.49
CA PRO A 354 3.04 -12.46 24.55
C PRO A 354 4.38 -12.89 25.16
N PHE A 355 5.35 -11.98 25.18
CA PHE A 355 6.72 -12.18 25.66
C PHE A 355 6.96 -11.67 27.07
N GLN A 356 5.93 -11.19 27.76
CA GLN A 356 6.07 -10.63 29.11
C GLN A 356 6.68 -11.63 30.11
N GLY A 357 6.41 -12.93 29.95
CA GLY A 357 7.00 -13.97 30.79
C GLY A 357 8.51 -14.12 30.59
N ASP A 358 8.95 -14.08 29.34
CA ASP A 358 10.36 -14.18 28.97
C ASP A 358 11.10 -12.91 29.42
N MET A 359 10.57 -11.72 29.09
CA MET A 359 11.07 -10.42 29.56
C MET A 359 11.24 -10.38 31.09
N ASN A 360 10.23 -10.80 31.85
CA ASN A 360 10.30 -10.85 33.31
C ASN A 360 11.38 -11.81 33.80
N SER A 361 11.53 -12.97 33.18
CA SER A 361 12.54 -13.98 33.57
C SER A 361 13.97 -13.46 33.39
N ILE A 362 14.22 -12.65 32.36
CA ILE A 362 15.55 -12.12 32.04
C ILE A 362 15.86 -10.88 32.90
N LEU A 363 14.83 -10.12 33.26
CA LEU A 363 14.92 -9.06 34.28
C LEU A 363 15.27 -9.64 35.65
N GLU A 364 14.59 -10.71 36.07
CA GLU A 364 14.88 -11.43 37.32
C GLU A 364 16.31 -12.00 37.30
N ALA A 365 16.74 -12.66 36.22
CA ALA A 365 18.10 -13.19 36.09
C ALA A 365 19.20 -12.11 36.13
N LEU A 366 18.94 -10.93 35.55
CA LEU A 366 19.88 -9.81 35.61
C LEU A 366 19.92 -9.17 37.01
N GLU A 367 18.78 -9.06 37.71
CA GLU A 367 18.73 -8.61 39.11
C GLU A 367 19.45 -9.60 40.04
N ASP A 368 19.29 -10.92 39.81
CA ASP A 368 20.01 -11.97 40.54
C ASP A 368 21.52 -11.95 40.27
N PHE A 369 21.96 -11.69 39.02
CA PHE A 369 23.38 -11.46 38.73
C PHE A 369 23.90 -10.18 39.42
N GLY A 370 23.12 -9.09 39.38
CA GLY A 370 23.46 -7.83 40.04
C GLY A 370 23.56 -7.98 41.57
N THR A 371 22.65 -8.70 42.22
CA THR A 371 22.73 -8.99 43.66
C THR A 371 23.91 -9.90 43.98
N THR A 372 24.15 -10.95 43.18
CA THR A 372 25.32 -11.84 43.30
C THR A 372 26.63 -11.06 43.25
N VAL A 373 26.80 -10.17 42.26
CA VAL A 373 27.99 -9.31 42.13
C VAL A 373 28.16 -8.36 43.33
N ASN A 374 27.07 -7.81 43.86
CA ASN A 374 27.12 -6.94 45.04
C ASN A 374 27.49 -7.72 46.32
N ASP A 375 27.00 -8.95 46.48
CA ASP A 375 27.18 -9.79 47.66
C ASP A 375 28.52 -10.56 47.72
N ILE A 376 29.38 -10.46 46.68
CA ILE A 376 30.74 -11.05 46.68
C ILE A 376 31.53 -10.57 47.93
N ASP A 377 31.85 -11.50 48.84
CA ASP A 377 32.68 -11.24 50.04
C ASP A 377 34.15 -11.65 49.80
N CYS A 378 34.95 -10.69 49.36
CA CYS A 378 36.39 -10.89 49.16
C CYS A 378 37.19 -11.12 50.46
N SER A 379 36.60 -10.95 51.65
CA SER A 379 37.32 -11.18 52.92
C SER A 379 37.65 -12.65 53.17
N GLY A 380 36.89 -13.57 52.56
CA GLY A 380 37.15 -15.02 52.59
C GLY A 380 38.24 -15.48 51.61
N ALA A 381 38.52 -14.71 50.56
CA ALA A 381 39.35 -15.10 49.41
C ALA A 381 40.87 -15.11 49.67
N ALA A 382 41.34 -15.18 50.92
CA ALA A 382 42.76 -15.08 51.24
C ALA A 382 43.59 -16.25 50.66
N PRO A 383 44.74 -15.99 50.00
CA PRO A 383 45.51 -14.74 49.96
C PRO A 383 45.10 -13.72 48.88
N TYR A 384 44.16 -14.05 48.01
CA TYR A 384 43.79 -13.34 46.77
C TYR A 384 42.83 -12.15 46.95
N VAL A 385 42.70 -11.61 48.18
CA VAL A 385 41.74 -10.55 48.52
C VAL A 385 41.83 -9.33 47.60
N ALA A 386 43.05 -8.92 47.21
CA ALA A 386 43.25 -7.75 46.34
C ALA A 386 42.85 -8.00 44.87
N GLU A 387 42.96 -9.25 44.38
CA GLU A 387 42.55 -9.64 43.03
C GLU A 387 41.03 -9.83 42.97
N CYS A 388 40.42 -10.36 44.04
CA CYS A 388 38.97 -10.42 44.20
C CYS A 388 38.32 -9.02 44.17
N GLU A 389 38.85 -8.05 44.93
CA GLU A 389 38.30 -6.68 44.94
C GLU A 389 38.44 -5.98 43.57
N SER A 390 39.50 -6.28 42.80
CA SER A 390 39.65 -5.79 41.42
C SER A 390 38.61 -6.42 40.48
N GLY A 391 38.47 -7.74 40.51
CA GLY A 391 37.50 -8.48 39.70
C GLY A 391 36.06 -8.14 40.05
N LYS A 392 35.75 -7.88 41.33
CA LYS A 392 34.44 -7.38 41.76
C LYS A 392 34.12 -6.02 41.14
N GLN A 393 35.09 -5.11 41.07
CA GLN A 393 34.88 -3.80 40.44
C GLN A 393 34.72 -3.89 38.92
N GLU A 394 35.41 -4.82 38.27
CA GLU A 394 35.24 -5.14 36.84
C GLU A 394 33.84 -5.73 36.57
N LEU A 395 33.38 -6.69 37.39
CA LEU A 395 32.02 -7.23 37.35
C LEU A 395 30.93 -6.17 37.56
N ILE A 396 31.13 -5.21 38.49
CA ILE A 396 30.21 -4.09 38.69
C ILE A 396 30.13 -3.21 37.43
N ASN A 397 31.26 -2.96 36.76
CA ASN A 397 31.27 -2.17 35.53
C ASN A 397 30.55 -2.92 34.40
N ALA A 398 30.89 -4.20 34.20
CA ALA A 398 30.25 -5.07 33.22
C ALA A 398 28.73 -5.18 33.45
N TYR A 399 28.28 -5.35 34.70
CA TYR A 399 26.85 -5.36 35.04
C TYR A 399 26.13 -4.07 34.61
N ASN A 400 26.71 -2.89 34.85
CA ASN A 400 26.09 -1.62 34.48
C ASN A 400 26.00 -1.43 32.95
N GLU A 401 27.01 -1.89 32.22
CA GLU A 401 27.05 -1.83 30.75
C GLU A 401 26.10 -2.88 30.13
N LEU A 402 26.07 -4.09 30.69
CA LEU A 402 25.16 -5.18 30.34
C LEU A 402 23.72 -4.73 30.53
N ASN A 403 23.38 -4.17 31.69
CA ASN A 403 22.06 -3.61 31.97
C ASN A 403 21.63 -2.59 30.90
N ASN A 404 22.52 -1.68 30.47
CA ASN A 404 22.22 -0.65 29.47
C ASN A 404 22.11 -1.18 28.03
N ILE A 405 22.98 -2.11 27.61
CA ILE A 405 22.92 -2.72 26.27
C ILE A 405 21.67 -3.58 26.15
N THR A 406 21.45 -4.44 27.14
CA THR A 406 20.33 -5.38 27.16
C THR A 406 19.00 -4.62 27.19
N THR A 407 18.93 -3.44 27.84
CA THR A 407 17.77 -2.52 27.79
C THR A 407 17.32 -2.26 26.36
N THR A 408 18.29 -1.84 25.55
CA THR A 408 18.07 -1.32 24.21
C THR A 408 17.68 -2.46 23.25
N PHE A 409 18.22 -3.65 23.50
CA PHE A 409 17.89 -4.87 22.77
C PHE A 409 16.44 -5.34 23.03
N VAL A 410 15.92 -5.22 24.26
CA VAL A 410 14.49 -5.51 24.55
C VAL A 410 13.58 -4.62 23.74
N ASP A 411 13.74 -3.32 23.89
CA ASP A 411 12.78 -2.35 23.37
C ASP A 411 12.74 -2.38 21.84
N ALA A 412 13.90 -2.64 21.21
CA ALA A 412 14.00 -2.84 19.78
C ALA A 412 13.39 -4.16 19.28
N VAL A 413 13.63 -5.30 19.95
CA VAL A 413 13.31 -6.63 19.38
C VAL A 413 12.01 -7.24 19.94
N LEU A 414 11.68 -6.93 21.21
CA LEU A 414 10.53 -7.46 21.94
C LEU A 414 9.44 -6.39 22.20
N GLY A 415 9.80 -5.12 22.04
CA GLY A 415 8.88 -3.99 22.13
C GLY A 415 8.00 -3.84 20.90
N CYS A 416 6.85 -3.18 21.08
CA CYS A 416 5.91 -2.87 20.01
C CYS A 416 6.54 -2.11 18.82
N GLY A 417 7.47 -1.19 19.12
CA GLY A 417 7.87 -0.11 18.23
C GLY A 417 8.36 -0.56 16.85
N LEU A 418 9.40 -1.40 16.80
CA LEU A 418 10.10 -1.74 15.56
C LEU A 418 9.19 -2.43 14.53
N PHE A 419 8.39 -3.40 14.99
CA PHE A 419 7.50 -4.15 14.10
C PHE A 419 6.25 -3.37 13.73
N ASN A 420 5.66 -2.59 14.66
CA ASN A 420 4.50 -1.77 14.35
C ASN A 420 4.88 -0.62 13.40
N GLU A 421 6.01 0.07 13.59
CA GLU A 421 6.50 1.11 12.66
C GLU A 421 6.59 0.57 11.22
N ARG A 422 7.24 -0.58 11.04
CA ARG A 422 7.43 -1.21 9.73
C ARG A 422 6.09 -1.70 9.16
N TYR A 423 5.18 -2.17 10.00
CA TYR A 423 3.81 -2.50 9.61
C TYR A 423 3.02 -1.26 9.14
N GLN A 424 3.03 -0.17 9.91
CA GLN A 424 2.36 1.09 9.54
C GLN A 424 2.92 1.64 8.22
N ALA A 425 4.23 1.55 7.99
CA ALA A 425 4.84 1.90 6.70
C ALA A 425 4.30 1.08 5.52
N VAL A 426 4.11 -0.25 5.69
CA VAL A 426 3.43 -1.10 4.68
C VAL A 426 2.01 -0.63 4.42
N VAL A 427 1.22 -0.40 5.48
CA VAL A 427 -0.19 -0.03 5.35
C VAL A 427 -0.34 1.35 4.72
N ILE A 428 0.45 2.34 5.13
CA ILE A 428 0.47 3.68 4.54
C ILE A 428 0.76 3.60 3.04
N LEU A 429 1.81 2.87 2.63
CA LEU A 429 2.18 2.73 1.22
C LEU A 429 1.09 2.01 0.41
N LEU A 430 0.56 0.90 0.93
CA LEU A 430 -0.47 0.10 0.28
C LEU A 430 -1.79 0.87 0.13
N CYS A 431 -2.18 1.61 1.17
CA CYS A 431 -3.53 2.16 1.27
C CYS A 431 -3.63 3.64 0.90
N ASN A 432 -2.70 4.50 1.33
CA ASN A 432 -2.75 5.91 0.97
C ASN A 432 -2.18 6.15 -0.44
N ASP A 433 -1.05 5.54 -0.77
CA ASP A 433 -0.39 5.79 -2.06
C ASP A 433 -0.88 4.85 -3.16
N PHE A 434 -0.82 3.53 -2.98
CA PHE A 434 -1.22 2.59 -4.02
C PHE A 434 -2.74 2.54 -4.25
N ALA A 435 -3.56 2.25 -3.23
CA ALA A 435 -5.02 2.23 -3.37
C ALA A 435 -5.59 3.63 -3.70
N GLY A 436 -5.06 4.69 -3.08
CA GLY A 436 -5.42 6.08 -3.41
C GLY A 436 -5.09 6.49 -4.86
N SER A 437 -4.00 5.94 -5.44
CA SER A 437 -3.66 6.15 -6.84
C SER A 437 -4.53 5.33 -7.81
N ILE A 438 -4.92 4.10 -7.45
CA ILE A 438 -5.93 3.33 -8.19
C ILE A 438 -7.26 4.10 -8.24
N GLY A 439 -7.71 4.64 -7.10
CA GLY A 439 -8.89 5.50 -7.03
C GLY A 439 -8.80 6.72 -7.96
N SER A 440 -7.65 7.40 -7.96
CA SER A 440 -7.39 8.55 -8.83
C SER A 440 -7.40 8.18 -10.32
N THR A 441 -6.76 7.06 -10.69
CA THR A 441 -6.72 6.54 -12.07
C THR A 441 -8.12 6.14 -12.56
N THR A 442 -8.93 5.57 -11.67
CA THR A 442 -10.33 5.20 -11.93
C THR A 442 -11.19 6.41 -12.28
N GLN A 443 -11.04 7.53 -11.55
CA GLN A 443 -11.73 8.79 -11.86
C GLN A 443 -11.35 9.31 -13.26
N VAL A 444 -10.09 9.17 -13.67
CA VAL A 444 -9.62 9.58 -15.00
C VAL A 444 -10.22 8.71 -16.11
N LEU A 445 -10.22 7.39 -15.96
CA LEU A 445 -10.80 6.47 -16.94
C LEU A 445 -12.31 6.66 -17.10
N LEU A 446 -13.04 6.79 -15.99
CA LEU A 446 -14.47 7.11 -16.00
C LEU A 446 -14.75 8.46 -16.66
N GLY A 447 -13.92 9.48 -16.37
CA GLY A 447 -13.98 10.77 -17.03
C GLY A 447 -13.82 10.68 -18.54
N PHE A 448 -12.82 9.95 -19.03
CA PHE A 448 -12.65 9.70 -20.47
C PHE A 448 -13.85 8.96 -21.08
N ALA A 449 -14.43 7.94 -20.41
CA ALA A 449 -15.61 7.25 -20.91
C ALA A 449 -16.81 8.22 -21.11
N VAL A 450 -17.03 9.14 -20.18
CA VAL A 450 -18.05 10.19 -20.28
C VAL A 450 -17.72 11.21 -21.37
N ILE A 451 -16.47 11.72 -21.42
CA ILE A 451 -16.03 12.71 -22.43
C ILE A 451 -16.18 12.14 -23.84
N PHE A 452 -15.78 10.89 -24.09
CA PHE A 452 -15.95 10.23 -25.38
C PHE A 452 -17.43 10.09 -25.77
N SER A 453 -18.26 9.65 -24.82
CA SER A 453 -19.71 9.48 -25.04
C SER A 453 -20.38 10.81 -25.41
N LEU A 454 -20.05 11.89 -24.69
CA LEU A 454 -20.56 13.24 -24.96
C LEU A 454 -19.97 13.83 -26.26
N THR A 455 -18.68 13.62 -26.54
CA THR A 455 -18.02 14.10 -27.76
C THR A 455 -18.69 13.51 -28.99
N GLU A 456 -18.95 12.21 -29.03
CA GLU A 456 -19.66 11.57 -30.16
C GLU A 456 -21.09 12.12 -30.32
N ILE A 457 -21.83 12.34 -29.22
CA ILE A 457 -23.16 12.94 -29.27
C ILE A 457 -23.11 14.36 -29.86
N PHE A 458 -22.26 15.23 -29.33
CA PHE A 458 -22.16 16.62 -29.79
C PHE A 458 -21.56 16.74 -31.19
N ALA A 459 -20.57 15.92 -31.55
CA ALA A 459 -19.99 15.86 -32.89
C ALA A 459 -21.03 15.48 -33.95
N ARG A 460 -21.88 14.48 -33.65
CA ARG A 460 -22.96 14.04 -34.54
C ARG A 460 -24.07 15.09 -34.64
N LEU A 461 -24.53 15.64 -33.52
CA LEU A 461 -25.50 16.74 -33.53
C LEU A 461 -24.98 17.90 -34.39
N LEU A 462 -23.74 18.36 -34.15
CA LEU A 462 -23.12 19.45 -34.89
C LEU A 462 -23.07 19.15 -36.39
N SER A 463 -22.61 17.95 -36.80
CA SER A 463 -22.56 17.55 -38.21
C SER A 463 -23.94 17.55 -38.88
N ASP A 464 -25.01 17.29 -38.13
CA ASP A 464 -26.37 17.17 -38.67
C ASP A 464 -27.02 18.54 -38.88
N THR A 465 -26.79 19.47 -37.93
CA THR A 465 -27.32 20.84 -38.01
C THR A 465 -26.79 21.66 -39.20
N PHE A 466 -25.68 21.26 -39.82
CA PHE A 466 -25.07 21.94 -40.98
C PHE A 466 -25.29 21.20 -42.32
N GLU A 467 -25.83 19.97 -42.31
CA GLU A 467 -26.20 19.24 -43.55
C GLU A 467 -27.48 19.82 -44.18
N GLU A 468 -28.40 20.37 -43.38
CA GLU A 468 -29.67 20.95 -43.87
C GLU A 468 -29.49 22.34 -44.52
N GLN A 469 -28.71 23.23 -43.88
CA GLN A 469 -28.61 24.65 -44.23
C GLN A 469 -28.10 24.93 -45.68
N TYR A 470 -27.47 23.94 -46.31
CA TYR A 470 -26.96 23.99 -47.68
C TYR A 470 -27.80 23.20 -48.69
N GLY A 471 -28.61 22.24 -48.23
CA GLY A 471 -29.54 21.50 -49.11
C GLY A 471 -30.61 22.42 -49.71
N ASP A 472 -31.11 23.37 -48.93
CA ASP A 472 -32.09 24.35 -49.38
C ASP A 472 -31.48 25.41 -50.32
N LEU A 473 -30.18 25.71 -50.19
CA LEU A 473 -29.45 26.58 -51.12
C LEU A 473 -29.28 25.93 -52.50
N GLU A 474 -28.93 24.63 -52.57
CA GLU A 474 -28.90 23.90 -53.84
C GLU A 474 -30.29 23.74 -54.46
N ALA A 475 -31.34 23.52 -53.65
CA ALA A 475 -32.71 23.44 -54.13
C ALA A 475 -33.20 24.78 -54.70
N GLY A 476 -32.93 25.89 -54.00
CA GLY A 476 -33.20 27.24 -54.49
C GLY A 476 -32.44 27.60 -55.76
N SER A 477 -31.17 27.19 -55.88
CA SER A 477 -30.36 27.40 -57.09
C SER A 477 -30.76 26.54 -58.28
N LYS A 478 -31.57 25.50 -58.10
CA LYS A 478 -32.14 24.66 -59.18
C LYS A 478 -33.59 25.03 -59.52
N ALA A 479 -34.16 26.03 -58.81
CA ALA A 479 -35.50 26.58 -59.03
C ALA A 479 -35.49 27.95 -59.75
N VAL A 480 -34.31 28.39 -60.21
CA VAL A 480 -34.05 29.57 -61.06
C VAL A 480 -33.42 29.10 -62.36
#